data_AF-A0A7Y5U8C2-F1
#
_entry.id   AF-A0A7Y5U8C2-F1
#
_cell.length_a   1.000
_cell.length_b   1.000
_cell.length_c   1.000
_cell.angle_alpha   90.00
_cell.angle_beta   90.00
_cell.angle_gamma   90.00
#
_symmetry.space_group_name_H-M   'P 1'
#
loop_
_entity.id
_entity.type
_entity.pdbx_description
1 polymer ?
#
loop_
_entity_poly.entity_id
_entity_poly.type
_entity_poly.pdbx_seq_one_letter_code
_entity_poly.pdbx_strand_id
1 'polypeptide(L)'
;MNRFVSGFASSHPETCLCREHPWHPSMRVRDARDGYLAENGFTVEAYDSPKSTGSIFGIKISVPNPPPHRRAIRLHDLHHVATGFGTDHAGEGEIAAWQARRGLVVAGMYVTAITALNGAIGFGAAPARVWSAWRAAGTGGSLFALDAEYEALLEMRVGALRSLLGIPEQGLAKTVRGLHAHAPVLQSAVG
;
A
#
# COMPACT_ATOMS: atom_id res chain seq x y z
N MET A 1 14.57 -8.74 37.12
CA MET A 1 13.19 -9.26 37.06
C MET A 1 12.56 -8.80 35.76
N ASN A 2 12.43 -9.72 34.80
CA ASN A 2 11.84 -9.50 33.49
C ASN A 2 10.35 -9.20 33.62
N ARG A 3 9.88 -8.06 33.08
CA ARG A 3 8.46 -7.86 32.78
C ARG A 3 8.17 -8.45 31.40
N PHE A 4 7.31 -9.45 31.41
CA PHE A 4 6.73 -10.10 30.24
C PHE A 4 6.14 -9.08 29.28
N VAL A 5 6.57 -9.15 28.02
CA VAL A 5 5.87 -8.58 26.88
C VAL A 5 4.65 -9.47 26.65
N SER A 6 3.46 -9.00 27.02
CA SER A 6 2.22 -9.68 26.65
C SER A 6 1.95 -9.38 25.18
N GLY A 7 2.13 -10.40 24.33
CA GLY A 7 1.85 -10.33 22.91
C GLY A 7 0.35 -10.11 22.65
N PHE A 8 0.06 -9.19 21.73
CA PHE A 8 -1.18 -9.23 20.96
C PHE A 8 -1.10 -10.45 20.03
N ALA A 9 -1.54 -11.60 20.51
CA ALA A 9 -1.86 -12.74 19.67
C ALA A 9 -3.38 -12.77 19.54
N SER A 10 -3.94 -11.89 18.70
CA SER A 10 -5.31 -12.05 18.22
C SER A 10 -5.37 -13.40 17.50
N SER A 11 -6.24 -14.31 17.95
CA SER A 11 -6.44 -15.64 17.40
C SER A 11 -7.19 -15.58 16.07
N HIS A 12 -6.63 -14.91 15.09
CA HIS A 12 -7.18 -14.88 13.74
C HIS A 12 -6.71 -16.11 12.97
N PRO A 13 -7.59 -16.74 12.17
CA PRO A 13 -7.16 -17.78 11.24
C PRO A 13 -6.12 -17.19 10.28
N GLU A 14 -5.15 -18.00 9.84
CA GLU A 14 -4.11 -17.56 8.89
C GLU A 14 -4.71 -16.95 7.61
N THR A 15 -5.94 -17.33 7.28
CA THR A 15 -6.71 -16.80 6.13
C THR A 15 -7.55 -15.56 6.45
N CYS A 16 -7.39 -14.91 7.60
CA CYS A 16 -8.13 -13.67 7.90
C CYS A 16 -7.82 -12.64 6.80
N LEU A 17 -8.83 -11.84 6.44
CA LEU A 17 -8.69 -10.71 5.52
C LEU A 17 -8.68 -9.38 6.28
N CYS A 18 -8.45 -9.44 7.60
CA CYS A 18 -8.51 -8.28 8.47
C CYS A 18 -7.29 -7.35 8.26
N ARG A 19 -7.42 -6.13 8.78
CA ARG A 19 -6.38 -5.09 8.66
C ARG A 19 -5.19 -5.30 9.60
N GLU A 20 -5.26 -6.27 10.51
CA GLU A 20 -4.22 -6.52 11.52
C GLU A 20 -2.95 -7.16 10.95
N HIS A 21 -3.05 -7.86 9.83
CA HIS A 21 -1.92 -8.49 9.15
C HIS A 21 -1.93 -8.14 7.65
N PRO A 22 -0.79 -8.12 6.95
CA PRO A 22 -0.75 -7.99 5.50
C PRO A 22 -1.60 -9.06 4.77
N TRP A 23 -1.96 -8.81 3.52
CA TRP A 23 -2.72 -9.77 2.70
C TRP A 23 -2.04 -11.14 2.67
N HIS A 24 -2.83 -12.21 2.77
CA HIS A 24 -2.28 -13.56 2.86
C HIS A 24 -1.52 -13.95 1.58
N PRO A 25 -0.31 -14.55 1.68
CA PRO A 25 0.54 -14.81 0.51
C PRO A 25 -0.10 -15.75 -0.53
N SER A 26 -1.05 -16.59 -0.12
CA SER A 26 -1.74 -17.50 -1.06
C SER A 26 -2.83 -16.83 -1.91
N MET A 27 -3.32 -15.64 -1.55
CA MET A 27 -4.34 -14.92 -2.32
C MET A 27 -3.82 -14.54 -3.70
N ARG A 28 -4.71 -14.45 -4.70
CA ARG A 28 -4.35 -13.77 -5.95
C ARG A 28 -4.18 -12.28 -5.68
N VAL A 29 -3.26 -11.66 -6.41
CA VAL A 29 -3.06 -10.20 -6.37
C VAL A 29 -4.34 -9.48 -6.76
N ARG A 30 -5.12 -10.02 -7.71
CA ARG A 30 -6.47 -9.53 -8.05
C ARG A 30 -7.38 -9.44 -6.83
N ASP A 31 -7.53 -10.54 -6.08
CA ASP A 31 -8.41 -10.60 -4.92
C ASP A 31 -7.95 -9.65 -3.80
N ALA A 32 -6.64 -9.56 -3.57
CA ALA A 32 -6.07 -8.65 -2.57
C ALA A 32 -6.19 -7.18 -2.99
N ARG A 33 -6.07 -6.88 -4.29
CA ARG A 33 -6.32 -5.54 -4.86
C ARG A 33 -7.79 -5.17 -4.71
N ASP A 34 -8.72 -6.09 -5.01
CA ASP A 34 -10.16 -5.84 -4.87
C ASP A 34 -10.54 -5.62 -3.40
N GLY A 35 -9.96 -6.40 -2.47
CA GLY A 35 -10.09 -6.16 -1.03
C GLY A 35 -9.54 -4.80 -0.60
N TYR A 36 -8.36 -4.43 -1.09
CA TYR A 36 -7.79 -3.09 -0.87
C TYR A 36 -8.72 -1.99 -1.39
N LEU A 37 -9.26 -2.10 -2.60
CA LEU A 37 -10.17 -1.09 -3.14
C LEU A 37 -11.44 -0.98 -2.30
N ALA A 38 -12.01 -2.12 -1.88
CA ALA A 38 -13.19 -2.15 -1.02
C ALA A 38 -12.92 -1.52 0.36
N GLU A 39 -11.78 -1.82 1.00
CA GLU A 39 -11.36 -1.20 2.27
C GLU A 39 -11.29 0.33 2.18
N ASN A 40 -10.96 0.87 1.00
CA ASN A 40 -10.78 2.31 0.78
C ASN A 40 -11.98 2.99 0.10
N GLY A 41 -13.02 2.24 -0.26
CA GLY A 41 -14.16 2.79 -1.03
C GLY A 41 -13.76 3.25 -2.43
N PHE A 42 -12.72 2.64 -3.00
CA PHE A 42 -12.26 2.85 -4.36
C PHE A 42 -12.89 1.85 -5.32
N THR A 43 -12.75 2.10 -6.63
CA THR A 43 -13.25 1.23 -7.69
C THR A 43 -12.19 1.08 -8.79
N VAL A 44 -12.28 0.01 -9.57
CA VAL A 44 -11.36 -0.22 -10.69
C VAL A 44 -11.56 0.84 -11.78
N GLU A 45 -12.80 1.27 -11.98
CA GLU A 45 -13.19 2.30 -12.94
C GLU A 45 -12.56 3.66 -12.60
N ALA A 46 -12.31 3.94 -11.32
CA ALA A 46 -11.67 5.17 -10.88
C ALA A 46 -10.25 5.33 -11.45
N TYR A 47 -9.56 4.24 -11.78
CA TYR A 47 -8.23 4.31 -12.39
C TYR A 47 -8.23 4.97 -13.77
N ASP A 48 -9.35 4.97 -14.49
CA ASP A 48 -9.49 5.56 -15.83
C ASP A 48 -10.19 6.92 -15.82
N SER A 49 -10.59 7.38 -14.63
CA SER A 49 -11.17 8.71 -14.47
C SER A 49 -10.16 9.80 -14.87
N PRO A 50 -10.60 10.92 -15.47
CA PRO A 50 -9.69 12.02 -15.87
C PRO A 50 -8.94 12.68 -14.72
N LYS A 51 -9.43 12.51 -13.49
CA LYS A 51 -8.80 12.95 -12.25
C LYS A 51 -8.76 11.80 -11.26
N SER A 52 -7.67 11.69 -10.50
CA SER A 52 -7.59 10.83 -9.33
C SER A 52 -7.86 11.67 -8.08
N THR A 53 -8.54 11.10 -7.10
CA THR A 53 -8.95 11.82 -5.87
C THR A 53 -8.35 11.13 -4.66
N GLY A 54 -7.70 11.90 -3.80
CA GLY A 54 -7.24 11.48 -2.48
C GLY A 54 -7.71 12.46 -1.41
N SER A 55 -7.17 12.34 -0.19
CA SER A 55 -7.46 13.31 0.88
C SER A 55 -6.23 13.66 1.70
N ILE A 56 -6.06 14.95 1.99
CA ILE A 56 -5.05 15.46 2.91
C ILE A 56 -5.76 16.07 4.12
N PHE A 57 -5.46 15.58 5.32
CA PHE A 57 -6.12 15.98 6.57
C PHE A 57 -7.66 16.04 6.49
N GLY A 58 -8.28 15.08 5.80
CA GLY A 58 -9.74 15.01 5.62
C GLY A 58 -10.30 15.90 4.51
N ILE A 59 -9.49 16.71 3.84
CA ILE A 59 -9.90 17.53 2.69
C ILE A 59 -9.67 16.73 1.41
N LYS A 60 -10.71 16.56 0.58
CA LYS A 60 -10.59 15.87 -0.72
C LYS A 60 -9.81 16.74 -1.71
N ILE A 61 -8.84 16.13 -2.38
CA ILE A 61 -8.01 16.78 -3.39
C ILE A 61 -8.03 15.90 -4.64
N SER A 62 -8.26 16.52 -5.79
CA SER A 62 -8.22 15.82 -7.08
C SER A 62 -7.11 16.38 -7.96
N VAL A 63 -6.36 15.48 -8.59
CA VAL A 63 -5.25 15.83 -9.48
C VAL A 63 -5.49 15.23 -10.87
N PRO A 64 -4.92 15.81 -11.95
CA PRO A 64 -5.00 15.21 -13.28
C PRO A 64 -4.53 13.74 -13.31
N ASN A 65 -5.21 12.91 -14.10
CA ASN A 65 -4.87 11.50 -14.24
C ASN A 65 -4.57 11.14 -15.71
N PRO A 66 -3.45 11.64 -16.26
CA PRO A 66 -3.00 11.29 -17.62
C PRO A 66 -2.54 9.82 -17.67
N PRO A 67 -2.42 9.20 -18.86
CA PRO A 67 -2.10 7.77 -18.99
C PRO A 67 -0.87 7.27 -18.21
N PRO A 68 0.25 8.02 -18.10
CA PRO A 68 1.37 7.59 -17.25
C PRO A 68 1.00 7.54 -15.76
N HIS A 69 0.21 8.50 -15.27
CA HIS A 69 -0.27 8.51 -13.88
C HIS A 69 -1.26 7.38 -13.63
N ARG A 70 -2.14 7.09 -14.58
CA ARG A 70 -3.07 5.95 -14.53
C ARG A 70 -2.34 4.63 -14.33
N ARG A 71 -1.26 4.41 -15.07
CA ARG A 71 -0.38 3.24 -14.88
C ARG A 71 0.25 3.27 -13.48
N ALA A 72 0.79 4.42 -13.07
CA ALA A 72 1.47 4.52 -11.79
C ALA A 72 0.55 4.28 -10.59
N ILE A 73 -0.68 4.81 -10.57
CA ILE A 73 -1.64 4.56 -9.49
C ILE A 73 -1.95 3.06 -9.37
N ARG A 74 -2.23 2.38 -10.49
CA ARG A 74 -2.46 0.93 -10.48
C ARG A 74 -1.32 0.14 -9.84
N LEU A 75 -0.08 0.52 -10.14
CA LEU A 75 1.11 -0.15 -9.59
C LEU A 75 1.40 0.25 -8.13
N HIS A 76 1.10 1.50 -7.76
CA HIS A 76 1.21 2.01 -6.40
C HIS A 76 0.26 1.26 -5.46
N ASP A 77 -0.99 1.02 -5.88
CA ASP A 77 -1.95 0.22 -5.11
C ASP A 77 -1.46 -1.23 -4.93
N LEU A 78 -0.79 -1.81 -5.95
CA LEU A 78 -0.13 -3.10 -5.80
C LEU A 78 1.09 -3.07 -4.85
N HIS A 79 1.74 -1.92 -4.65
CA HIS A 79 2.74 -1.78 -3.59
C HIS A 79 2.09 -1.80 -2.20
N HIS A 80 0.91 -1.21 -2.02
CA HIS A 80 0.15 -1.38 -0.77
C HIS A 80 -0.20 -2.86 -0.54
N VAL A 81 -0.68 -3.55 -1.56
CA VAL A 81 -0.97 -5.00 -1.48
C VAL A 81 0.27 -5.81 -1.07
N ALA A 82 1.41 -5.56 -1.71
CA ALA A 82 2.63 -6.32 -1.46
C ALA A 82 3.26 -6.02 -0.09
N THR A 83 3.33 -4.75 0.31
CA THR A 83 3.96 -4.33 1.58
C THR A 83 3.04 -4.49 2.78
N GLY A 84 1.72 -4.37 2.57
CA GLY A 84 0.71 -4.33 3.61
C GLY A 84 0.57 -2.98 4.31
N PHE A 85 1.19 -1.90 3.82
CA PHE A 85 1.02 -0.56 4.42
C PHE A 85 -0.37 0.01 4.15
N GLY A 86 -0.88 0.80 5.09
CA GLY A 86 -2.20 1.46 5.00
C GLY A 86 -2.22 2.66 4.05
N THR A 87 -3.38 3.32 4.00
CA THR A 87 -3.68 4.52 3.19
C THR A 87 -3.94 5.76 4.05
N ASP A 88 -3.72 5.66 5.37
CA ASP A 88 -3.60 6.84 6.22
C ASP A 88 -2.28 7.59 5.92
N HIS A 89 -2.12 8.80 6.46
CA HIS A 89 -0.91 9.61 6.22
C HIS A 89 0.38 8.85 6.55
N ALA A 90 0.36 8.04 7.60
CA ALA A 90 1.52 7.23 7.99
C ALA A 90 1.80 6.11 6.96
N GLY A 91 0.78 5.38 6.50
CA GLY A 91 0.90 4.33 5.50
C GLY A 91 1.33 4.83 4.12
N GLU A 92 0.78 5.96 3.68
CA GLU A 92 1.22 6.68 2.47
C GLU A 92 2.70 7.10 2.59
N GLY A 93 3.11 7.56 3.78
CA GLY A 93 4.50 7.86 4.08
C GLY A 93 5.42 6.64 4.00
N GLU A 94 5.00 5.51 4.55
CA GLU A 94 5.73 4.24 4.50
C GLU A 94 5.92 3.78 3.04
N ILE A 95 4.87 3.83 2.22
CA ILE A 95 4.95 3.52 0.79
C ILE A 95 5.88 4.48 0.06
N ALA A 96 5.72 5.79 0.27
CA ALA A 96 6.55 6.78 -0.40
C ALA A 96 8.03 6.59 -0.10
N ALA A 97 8.39 6.34 1.17
CA ALA A 97 9.77 6.09 1.56
C ALA A 97 10.31 4.77 1.01
N TRP A 98 9.48 3.71 0.98
CA TRP A 98 9.83 2.45 0.36
C TRP A 98 10.06 2.60 -1.14
N GLN A 99 9.16 3.28 -1.86
CA GLN A 99 9.29 3.55 -3.30
C GLN A 99 10.52 4.42 -3.60
N ALA A 100 10.75 5.47 -2.80
CA ALA A 100 11.91 6.36 -2.96
C ALA A 100 13.23 5.57 -2.88
N ARG A 101 13.35 4.66 -1.91
CA ARG A 101 14.55 3.82 -1.76
C ARG A 101 14.78 2.86 -2.93
N ARG A 102 13.72 2.55 -3.68
CA ARG A 102 13.69 1.61 -4.81
C ARG A 102 13.55 2.30 -6.17
N GLY A 103 13.87 3.59 -6.25
CA GLY A 103 13.96 4.33 -7.50
C GLY A 103 12.64 4.91 -8.00
N LEU A 104 11.84 5.52 -7.13
CA LEU A 104 10.57 6.22 -7.48
C LEU A 104 10.64 7.11 -8.73
N VAL A 105 11.79 7.75 -8.98
CA VAL A 105 11.99 8.68 -10.11
C VAL A 105 11.66 8.06 -11.48
N VAL A 106 11.76 6.73 -11.62
CA VAL A 106 11.41 6.03 -12.87
C VAL A 106 9.91 6.10 -13.20
N ALA A 107 9.06 6.39 -12.20
CA ALA A 107 7.62 6.62 -12.41
C ALA A 107 7.30 7.98 -13.06
N GLY A 108 8.31 8.82 -13.27
CA GLY A 108 8.18 10.16 -13.82
C GLY A 108 7.99 11.25 -12.76
N MET A 109 8.32 12.48 -13.13
CA MET A 109 8.38 13.62 -12.19
C MET A 109 7.04 13.94 -11.53
N TYR A 110 5.94 13.77 -12.26
CA TYR A 110 4.60 14.06 -11.73
C TYR A 110 4.22 13.12 -10.59
N VAL A 111 4.40 11.81 -10.79
CA VAL A 111 4.17 10.79 -9.75
C VAL A 111 5.15 10.98 -8.60
N THR A 112 6.43 11.22 -8.92
CA THR A 112 7.46 11.47 -7.92
C THR A 112 7.09 12.64 -7.01
N ALA A 113 6.56 13.74 -7.55
CA ALA A 113 6.17 14.90 -6.77
C ALA A 113 4.99 14.62 -5.82
N ILE A 114 3.96 13.91 -6.31
CA ILE A 114 2.80 13.52 -5.48
C ILE A 114 3.24 12.58 -4.36
N THR A 115 3.99 11.53 -4.70
CA THR A 115 4.49 10.56 -3.72
C THR A 115 5.44 11.22 -2.72
N ALA A 116 6.30 12.16 -3.14
CA ALA A 116 7.18 12.89 -2.23
C ALA A 116 6.41 13.78 -1.25
N LEU A 117 5.31 14.42 -1.69
CA LEU A 117 4.42 15.18 -0.83
C LEU A 117 3.77 14.27 0.23
N ASN A 118 3.21 13.13 -0.18
CA ASN A 118 2.67 12.12 0.74
C ASN A 118 3.75 11.61 1.71
N GLY A 119 4.97 11.39 1.22
CA GLY A 119 6.14 11.02 2.02
C GLY A 119 6.48 12.06 3.10
N ALA A 120 6.46 13.34 2.75
CA ALA A 120 6.71 14.43 3.69
C ALA A 120 5.62 14.54 4.76
N ILE A 121 4.35 14.43 4.36
CA ILE A 121 3.21 14.44 5.29
C ILE A 121 3.29 13.24 6.24
N GLY A 122 3.53 12.04 5.71
CA GLY A 122 3.66 10.83 6.50
C GLY A 122 4.88 10.83 7.42
N PHE A 123 6.00 11.41 7.00
CA PHE A 123 7.17 11.59 7.87
C PHE A 123 6.88 12.53 9.04
N GLY A 124 6.09 13.59 8.82
CA GLY A 124 5.59 14.44 9.91
C GLY A 124 4.66 13.72 10.87
N ALA A 125 3.82 12.81 10.37
CA ALA A 125 2.85 12.06 11.18
C ALA A 125 3.46 10.88 11.94
N ALA A 126 4.40 10.14 11.33
CA ALA A 126 4.96 8.91 11.90
C ALA A 126 6.41 8.65 11.42
N PRO A 127 7.39 9.50 11.82
CA PRO A 127 8.75 9.46 11.27
C PRO A 127 9.46 8.11 11.47
N ALA A 128 9.25 7.47 12.62
CA ALA A 128 9.85 6.17 12.92
C ALA A 128 9.34 5.05 12.00
N ARG A 129 8.04 5.08 11.64
CA ARG A 129 7.42 4.13 10.70
C ARG A 129 7.99 4.32 9.30
N VAL A 130 7.99 5.55 8.82
CA VAL A 130 8.55 5.93 7.51
C VAL A 130 10.03 5.54 7.37
N TRP A 131 10.85 5.82 8.40
CA TRP A 131 12.25 5.42 8.42
C TRP A 131 12.43 3.89 8.46
N SER A 132 11.57 3.18 9.19
CA SER A 132 11.57 1.72 9.19
C SER A 132 11.23 1.15 7.81
N ALA A 133 10.24 1.70 7.11
CA ALA A 133 9.86 1.28 5.77
C ALA A 133 10.99 1.52 4.75
N TRP A 134 11.65 2.69 4.82
CA TRP A 134 12.84 2.98 4.00
C TRP A 134 13.94 1.93 4.18
N ARG A 135 14.28 1.59 5.44
CA ARG A 135 15.32 0.58 5.72
C ARG A 135 14.91 -0.81 5.26
N ALA A 136 13.64 -1.16 5.42
CA ALA A 136 13.10 -2.46 5.04
C ALA A 136 12.98 -2.66 3.52
N ALA A 137 13.02 -1.59 2.73
CA ALA A 137 12.86 -1.65 1.28
C ALA A 137 13.96 -2.44 0.54
N GLY A 138 15.13 -2.60 1.18
CA GLY A 138 16.25 -3.36 0.63
C GLY A 138 16.83 -2.75 -0.66
N THR A 139 17.49 -3.59 -1.46
CA THR A 139 18.15 -3.21 -2.71
C THR A 139 17.48 -3.94 -3.88
N GLY A 140 16.58 -3.27 -4.58
CA GLY A 140 15.92 -3.79 -5.79
C GLY A 140 14.94 -2.76 -6.34
N GLY A 141 14.40 -2.99 -7.53
CA GLY A 141 13.45 -2.07 -8.17
C GLY A 141 12.01 -2.20 -7.65
N SER A 142 11.23 -1.12 -7.77
CA SER A 142 9.78 -1.17 -7.60
C SER A 142 9.08 -1.65 -8.89
N LEU A 143 7.78 -1.93 -8.81
CA LEU A 143 6.98 -2.25 -10.02
C LEU A 143 7.04 -1.17 -11.11
N PHE A 144 7.37 0.08 -10.78
CA PHE A 144 7.53 1.14 -11.78
C PHE A 144 8.68 0.90 -12.75
N ALA A 145 9.71 0.16 -12.32
CA ALA A 145 10.86 -0.18 -13.15
C ALA A 145 10.67 -1.47 -13.95
N LEU A 146 9.60 -2.23 -13.69
CA LEU A 146 9.34 -3.51 -14.35
C LEU A 146 8.49 -3.30 -15.60
N ASP A 147 8.94 -3.90 -16.69
CA ASP A 147 8.15 -4.07 -17.90
C ASP A 147 7.23 -5.30 -17.75
N ALA A 148 6.29 -5.18 -16.81
CA ALA A 148 5.30 -6.21 -16.53
C ALA A 148 3.90 -5.72 -16.91
N GLU A 149 3.18 -6.57 -17.63
CA GLU A 149 1.77 -6.40 -17.92
C GLU A 149 0.95 -6.43 -16.63
N TYR A 150 0.06 -5.45 -16.46
CA TYR A 150 -0.71 -5.30 -15.22
C TYR A 150 -1.57 -6.55 -14.93
N GLU A 151 -2.23 -7.09 -15.96
CA GLU A 151 -3.04 -8.30 -15.81
C GLU A 151 -2.20 -9.52 -15.41
N ALA A 152 -0.96 -9.63 -15.90
CA ALA A 152 -0.06 -10.70 -15.48
C ALA A 152 0.28 -10.60 -13.98
N LEU A 153 0.47 -9.38 -13.46
CA LEU A 153 0.68 -9.15 -12.03
C LEU A 153 -0.56 -9.55 -11.21
N LEU A 154 -1.77 -9.26 -11.71
CA LEU A 154 -3.02 -9.59 -11.02
C LEU A 154 -3.25 -11.10 -10.88
N GLU A 155 -2.78 -11.89 -11.85
CA GLU A 155 -2.89 -13.36 -11.82
C GLU A 155 -1.89 -14.03 -10.87
N MET A 156 -0.84 -13.33 -10.45
CA MET A 156 0.11 -13.85 -9.46
C MET A 156 -0.55 -14.09 -8.11
N ARG A 157 0.06 -14.95 -7.30
CA ARG A 157 -0.18 -14.96 -5.84
C ARG A 157 0.54 -13.79 -5.17
N VAL A 158 0.00 -13.26 -4.09
CA VAL A 158 0.61 -12.16 -3.31
C VAL A 158 2.03 -12.54 -2.85
N GLY A 159 2.27 -13.78 -2.42
CA GLY A 159 3.59 -14.27 -2.05
C GLY A 159 4.57 -14.24 -3.23
N ALA A 160 4.11 -14.56 -4.43
CA ALA A 160 4.93 -14.48 -5.65
C ALA A 160 5.24 -13.02 -6.03
N LEU A 161 4.28 -12.10 -5.89
CA LEU A 161 4.49 -10.67 -6.06
C LEU A 161 5.51 -10.13 -5.05
N ARG A 162 5.42 -10.56 -3.79
CA ARG A 162 6.40 -10.22 -2.75
C ARG A 162 7.79 -10.74 -3.10
N SER A 163 7.89 -12.00 -3.53
CA SER A 163 9.16 -12.59 -3.99
C SER A 163 9.75 -11.82 -5.18
N LEU A 164 8.94 -11.45 -6.18
CA LEU A 164 9.36 -10.62 -7.32
C LEU A 164 9.93 -9.28 -6.85
N LEU A 165 9.34 -8.71 -5.79
CA LEU A 165 9.77 -7.45 -5.20
C LEU A 165 10.84 -7.61 -4.10
N GLY A 166 11.33 -8.82 -3.79
CA GLY A 166 12.26 -9.03 -2.68
C GLY A 166 11.69 -8.64 -1.31
N ILE A 167 10.36 -8.70 -1.15
CA ILE A 167 9.65 -8.49 0.12
C ILE A 167 9.49 -9.84 0.82
N PRO A 168 9.66 -9.93 2.15
CA PRO A 168 9.36 -11.15 2.92
C PRO A 168 7.94 -11.65 2.68
N GLU A 169 7.71 -12.96 2.71
CA GLU A 169 6.42 -13.56 2.37
C GLU A 169 5.25 -13.01 3.21
N GLN A 170 5.50 -12.66 4.47
CA GLN A 170 4.54 -12.07 5.39
C GLN A 170 4.23 -10.58 5.14
N GLY A 171 4.92 -9.90 4.22
CA GLY A 171 4.85 -8.46 4.02
C GLY A 171 5.77 -7.65 4.94
N LEU A 172 5.60 -6.32 4.96
CA LEU A 172 6.46 -5.38 5.71
C LEU A 172 5.72 -4.65 6.84
N ALA A 173 4.40 -4.48 6.73
CA ALA A 173 3.64 -3.78 7.75
C ALA A 173 3.63 -4.55 9.07
N LYS A 174 3.85 -3.80 10.17
CA LYS A 174 3.91 -4.31 11.54
C LYS A 174 2.78 -3.81 12.43
N THR A 175 1.91 -2.99 11.86
CA THR A 175 0.78 -2.36 12.54
C THR A 175 -0.46 -2.56 11.69
N VAL A 176 -1.63 -2.36 12.31
CA VAL A 176 -2.91 -2.35 11.60
C VAL A 176 -2.83 -1.39 10.40
N ARG A 177 -3.35 -1.81 9.24
CA ARG A 177 -3.53 -0.95 8.07
C ARG A 177 -4.48 0.19 8.40
N GLY A 178 -3.92 1.38 8.62
CA GLY A 178 -4.71 2.61 8.70
C GLY A 178 -5.39 2.92 7.38
N LEU A 179 -6.56 3.55 7.44
CA LEU A 179 -7.32 3.96 6.27
C LEU A 179 -7.43 5.48 6.22
N HIS A 180 -7.49 6.06 5.02
CA HIS A 180 -7.75 7.49 4.86
C HIS A 180 -9.11 7.89 5.45
N ALA A 181 -9.26 9.19 5.77
CA ALA A 181 -10.41 9.73 6.51
C ALA A 181 -11.79 9.59 5.82
N HIS A 182 -11.81 9.18 4.55
CA HIS A 182 -13.04 9.00 3.76
C HIS A 182 -13.31 7.52 3.42
N ALA A 183 -12.50 6.60 3.93
CA ALA A 183 -12.74 5.18 3.73
C ALA A 183 -14.07 4.78 4.37
N PRO A 184 -14.82 3.85 3.76
CA PRO A 184 -16.09 3.41 4.31
C PRO A 184 -15.88 2.80 5.70
N VAL A 185 -16.79 3.08 6.62
CA VAL A 185 -16.85 2.34 7.88
C VAL A 185 -17.31 0.94 7.53
N LEU A 186 -16.37 0.00 7.39
CA LEU A 186 -16.70 -1.41 7.27
C LEU A 186 -17.44 -1.80 8.55
N GLN A 187 -18.75 -2.04 8.43
CA GLN A 187 -19.51 -2.62 9.53
C GLN A 187 -18.82 -3.93 9.89
N SER A 188 -18.34 -4.03 11.13
CA SER A 188 -17.85 -5.30 11.65
C SER A 188 -18.99 -6.31 11.49
N ALA A 189 -18.76 -7.38 10.72
CA ALA A 189 -19.68 -8.51 10.68
C ALA A 189 -19.68 -9.14 12.08
N VAL A 190 -20.52 -8.61 12.95
CA VAL A 190 -21.01 -9.27 14.15
C VAL A 190 -22.27 -10.00 13.69
N GLY A 191 -22.10 -11.25 13.31
CA GLY A 191 -23.15 -12.19 12.93
C GLY A 191 -22.67 -13.61 13.16
#